data_AF-A0A661RIT4-F1
#
_entry.id   AF-A0A661RIT4-F1
#
_cell.length_a   1.000
_cell.length_b   1.000
_cell.length_c   1.000
_cell.angle_alpha   90.00
_cell.angle_beta   90.00
_cell.angle_gamma   90.00
#
_symmetry.space_group_name_H-M   'P 1'
#
loop_
_entity.id
_entity.type
_entity.pdbx_description
1 polymer ?
#
loop_
_entity_poly.entity_id
_entity_poly.type
_entity_poly.pdbx_seq_one_letter_code
_entity_poly.pdbx_strand_id
1 'polypeptide(L)'
;MIICNGAPKTGTHLLLKAVYLFGGECKLALHSHNPYPHIYGPEDKHLHITRSPRNVVASWLRFTKIPFTEENYCNTIQYIVDEMSGYISWINDPNTFHIKYEELLTDDKHIKKLAKFIDKELKIKHFKSIWGGTPTFTGGLSIWRDFWTPAMAEKWIDCGGLELETALGYDPNQIWIRKKTS
;
A
#
# COMPACT_ATOMS: atom_id res chain seq x y z
N MET A 1 5.10 1.75 -20.93
CA MET A 1 5.68 2.44 -19.75
C MET A 1 5.49 1.56 -18.51
N ILE A 2 6.12 1.85 -17.35
CA ILE A 2 5.78 1.17 -16.08
C ILE A 2 5.11 2.18 -15.15
N ILE A 3 3.93 1.85 -14.64
CA ILE A 3 3.15 2.74 -13.77
C ILE A 3 3.00 2.08 -12.41
N CYS A 4 3.44 2.76 -11.36
CA CYS A 4 3.23 2.36 -9.97
C CYS A 4 2.07 3.17 -9.39
N ASN A 5 0.94 2.51 -9.15
CA ASN A 5 -0.30 3.12 -8.69
C ASN A 5 -0.75 2.53 -7.34
N GLY A 6 -1.59 3.26 -6.62
CA GLY A 6 -2.24 2.82 -5.39
C GLY A 6 -2.92 4.00 -4.72
N ALA A 7 -3.81 3.77 -3.76
CA ALA A 7 -4.38 4.87 -3.00
C ALA A 7 -3.29 5.66 -2.23
N PRO A 8 -3.50 6.93 -1.90
CA PRO A 8 -2.56 7.69 -1.08
C PRO A 8 -2.14 6.90 0.17
N LYS A 9 -0.83 6.92 0.46
CA LYS A 9 -0.22 6.28 1.64
C LYS A 9 -0.25 4.75 1.70
N THR A 10 -0.65 4.05 0.64
CA THR A 10 -0.51 2.58 0.56
C THR A 10 0.91 2.10 0.27
N GLY A 11 1.84 3.00 -0.06
CA GLY A 11 3.24 2.66 -0.30
C GLY A 11 3.69 2.75 -1.75
N THR A 12 3.02 3.54 -2.58
CA THR A 12 3.38 3.75 -3.99
C THR A 12 4.85 4.18 -4.19
N HIS A 13 5.42 4.96 -3.27
CA HIS A 13 6.86 5.30 -3.30
C HIS A 13 7.77 4.09 -3.01
N LEU A 14 7.34 3.15 -2.16
CA LEU A 14 8.07 1.91 -1.91
C LEU A 14 8.03 1.02 -3.16
N LEU A 15 6.85 0.88 -3.78
CA LEU A 15 6.69 0.16 -5.05
C LEU A 15 7.57 0.77 -6.15
N LEU A 16 7.53 2.10 -6.31
CA LEU A 16 8.37 2.82 -7.27
C LEU A 16 9.85 2.55 -7.03
N LYS A 17 10.30 2.63 -5.77
CA LYS A 17 11.69 2.32 -5.41
C LYS A 17 12.03 0.86 -5.73
N ALA A 18 11.14 -0.09 -5.44
CA ALA A 18 11.34 -1.49 -5.79
C ALA A 18 11.51 -1.65 -7.31
N VAL A 19 10.76 -0.92 -8.13
CA VAL A 19 10.94 -0.91 -9.59
C VAL A 19 12.28 -0.27 -9.99
N TYR A 20 12.64 0.87 -9.41
CA TYR A 20 13.88 1.59 -9.73
C TYR A 20 15.14 0.78 -9.49
N LEU A 21 15.14 -0.11 -8.49
CA LEU A 21 16.26 -0.98 -8.18
C LEU A 21 16.61 -1.97 -9.31
N PHE A 22 15.68 -2.29 -10.20
CA PHE A 22 15.98 -3.05 -11.42
C PHE A 22 16.86 -2.26 -12.41
N GLY A 23 16.92 -0.92 -12.30
CA GLY A 23 17.77 -0.06 -13.13
C GLY A 23 17.29 0.08 -14.58
N GLY A 24 18.14 0.65 -15.45
CA GLY A 24 17.79 0.88 -16.85
C GLY A 24 16.52 1.71 -17.02
N GLU A 25 15.65 1.28 -17.94
CA GLU A 25 14.34 1.90 -18.21
C GLU A 25 13.38 1.89 -17.00
N CYS A 26 13.58 0.99 -16.01
CA CYS A 26 12.74 0.98 -14.82
C CYS A 26 12.88 2.27 -14.01
N LYS A 27 13.98 3.03 -14.17
CA LYS A 27 14.14 4.37 -13.59
C LYS A 27 13.19 5.42 -14.18
N LEU A 28 12.54 5.11 -15.30
CA LEU A 28 11.51 5.95 -15.92
C LEU A 28 10.09 5.59 -15.46
N ALA A 29 9.95 4.62 -14.54
CA ALA A 29 8.63 4.28 -14.00
C ALA A 29 7.98 5.48 -13.31
N LEU A 30 6.66 5.59 -13.45
CA LEU A 30 5.87 6.69 -12.93
C LEU A 30 5.20 6.35 -11.60
N HIS A 31 5.03 7.37 -10.78
CA HIS A 31 4.22 7.32 -9.57
C HIS A 31 2.84 7.93 -9.82
N SER A 32 1.78 7.23 -9.43
CA SER A 32 0.39 7.62 -9.68
C SER A 32 -0.52 7.36 -8.48
N HIS A 33 -1.60 8.15 -8.41
CA HIS A 33 -2.74 7.99 -7.50
C HIS A 33 -4.04 8.19 -8.31
N ASN A 34 -4.29 7.30 -9.27
CA ASN A 34 -5.46 7.36 -10.13
C ASN A 34 -6.45 6.25 -9.73
N PRO A 35 -7.69 6.58 -9.34
CA PRO A 35 -8.73 5.60 -9.10
C PRO A 35 -9.13 4.89 -10.41
N TYR A 36 -9.96 3.86 -10.29
CA TYR A 36 -10.49 3.14 -11.45
C TYR A 36 -11.83 3.74 -11.93
N PRO A 37 -12.14 3.79 -13.23
CA PRO A 37 -11.30 3.40 -14.38
C PRO A 37 -10.13 4.36 -14.61
N HIS A 38 -9.04 3.84 -15.17
CA HIS A 38 -7.80 4.60 -15.37
C HIS A 38 -7.62 5.05 -16.83
N ILE A 39 -6.78 6.07 -17.03
CA ILE A 39 -6.50 6.67 -18.35
C ILE A 39 -5.43 5.93 -19.16
N TYR A 40 -4.75 4.94 -18.57
CA TYR A 40 -3.60 4.27 -19.18
C TYR A 40 -3.98 3.21 -20.20
N GLY A 41 -3.12 3.04 -21.21
CA GLY A 41 -3.33 2.12 -22.32
C GLY A 41 -2.99 0.66 -21.98
N PRO A 42 -3.47 -0.31 -22.76
CA PRO A 42 -3.21 -1.74 -22.53
C PRO A 42 -1.73 -2.15 -22.73
N GLU A 43 -0.94 -1.34 -23.43
CA GLU A 43 0.49 -1.56 -23.65
C GLU A 43 1.38 -1.17 -22.44
N ASP A 44 0.83 -0.49 -21.45
CA ASP A 44 1.53 -0.10 -20.24
C ASP A 44 1.58 -1.24 -19.22
N LYS A 45 2.70 -1.36 -18.50
CA LYS A 45 2.85 -2.32 -17.40
C LYS A 45 2.31 -1.68 -16.12
N HIS A 46 1.13 -2.12 -15.70
CA HIS A 46 0.47 -1.58 -14.51
C HIS A 46 0.85 -2.36 -13.26
N LEU A 47 1.30 -1.62 -12.24
CA LEU A 47 1.63 -2.15 -10.93
C LEU A 47 0.76 -1.44 -9.90
N HIS A 48 0.00 -2.20 -9.11
CA HIS A 48 -0.89 -1.65 -8.09
C HIS A 48 -0.49 -2.13 -6.70
N ILE A 49 -0.37 -1.20 -5.75
CA ILE A 49 -0.08 -1.51 -4.34
C ILE A 49 -1.22 -1.12 -3.40
N THR A 50 -1.66 -2.09 -2.60
CA THR A 50 -2.59 -1.85 -1.48
C THR A 50 -1.86 -2.02 -0.15
N ARG A 51 -2.47 -1.53 0.93
CA ARG A 51 -1.98 -1.65 2.29
C ARG A 51 -3.17 -1.85 3.21
N SER A 52 -2.96 -2.43 4.40
CA SER A 52 -4.01 -2.46 5.44
C SER A 52 -4.63 -1.05 5.59
N PRO A 53 -5.95 -0.90 5.34
CA PRO A 53 -6.62 0.40 5.41
C PRO A 53 -6.48 1.09 6.77
N ARG A 54 -6.53 0.32 7.86
CA ARG A 54 -6.27 0.84 9.22
C ARG A 54 -4.85 1.42 9.35
N ASN A 55 -3.83 0.78 8.76
CA ASN A 55 -2.47 1.35 8.72
C ASN A 55 -2.39 2.60 7.84
N VAL A 56 -3.23 2.71 6.81
CA VAL A 56 -3.34 3.90 5.95
C VAL A 56 -3.87 5.08 6.75
N VAL A 57 -4.89 4.92 7.61
CA VAL A 57 -5.38 5.98 8.53
C VAL A 57 -4.23 6.56 9.37
N ALA A 58 -3.48 5.70 10.07
CA ALA A 58 -2.34 6.14 10.88
C ALA A 58 -1.22 6.78 10.03
N SER A 59 -0.99 6.28 8.81
CA SER A 59 -0.04 6.86 7.85
C SER A 59 -0.47 8.23 7.34
N TRP A 60 -1.77 8.45 7.16
CA TRP A 60 -2.37 9.71 6.73
C TRP A 60 -2.21 10.78 7.80
N LEU A 61 -2.65 10.49 9.03
CA LEU A 61 -2.50 11.41 10.16
C LEU A 61 -1.05 11.87 10.36
N ARG A 62 -0.08 10.95 10.27
CA ARG A 62 1.35 11.30 10.36
C ARG A 62 1.77 12.21 9.23
N PHE A 63 1.33 11.92 8.01
CA PHE A 63 1.69 12.70 6.82
C PHE A 63 1.12 14.12 6.87
N THR A 64 -0.13 14.26 7.32
CA THR A 64 -0.81 15.55 7.49
C THR A 64 -0.44 16.27 8.78
N LYS A 65 0.44 15.68 9.61
CA LYS A 65 0.89 16.20 10.90
C LYS A 65 -0.27 16.44 11.88
N ILE A 66 -1.36 15.68 11.74
CA ILE A 66 -2.50 15.71 12.66
C ILE A 66 -2.16 14.86 13.89
N PRO A 67 -2.39 15.34 15.13
CA PRO A 67 -2.13 14.58 16.34
C PRO A 67 -2.92 13.26 16.40
N PHE A 68 -2.32 12.23 17.00
CA PHE A 68 -2.95 10.92 17.17
C PHE A 68 -3.88 10.92 18.38
N THR A 69 -5.10 11.43 18.19
CA THR A 69 -6.20 11.39 19.17
C THR A 69 -7.34 10.54 18.63
N GLU A 70 -8.18 9.99 19.52
CA GLU A 70 -9.36 9.21 19.12
C GLU A 70 -10.26 9.94 18.13
N GLU A 71 -10.59 11.20 18.44
CA GLU A 71 -11.36 12.10 17.58
C GLU A 71 -10.74 12.22 16.17
N ASN A 72 -9.43 12.47 16.07
CA ASN A 72 -8.76 12.64 14.78
C ASN A 72 -8.75 11.36 13.95
N TYR A 73 -8.61 10.19 14.58
CA TYR A 73 -8.76 8.91 13.91
C TYR A 73 -10.19 8.74 13.38
N CYS A 74 -11.20 8.91 14.24
CA CYS A 74 -12.61 8.76 13.86
C CYS A 74 -13.00 9.70 12.70
N ASN A 75 -12.51 10.94 12.72
CA ASN A 75 -12.74 11.92 11.64
C ASN A 75 -12.04 11.54 10.33
N THR A 76 -10.93 10.81 10.40
CA THR A 76 -10.14 10.40 9.22
C THR A 76 -10.64 9.10 8.59
N ILE A 77 -11.28 8.21 9.36
CA ILE A 77 -11.71 6.88 8.90
C ILE A 77 -12.58 6.98 7.64
N GLN A 78 -13.63 7.83 7.65
CA GLN A 78 -14.54 7.94 6.50
C GLN A 78 -13.78 8.32 5.22
N TYR A 79 -12.95 9.37 5.30
CA TYR A 79 -12.14 9.81 4.17
C TYR A 79 -11.27 8.68 3.60
N ILE A 80 -10.61 7.90 4.46
CA ILE A 80 -9.76 6.79 4.00
C ILE A 80 -10.58 5.66 3.40
N VAL A 81 -11.75 5.34 3.96
CA VAL A 81 -12.62 4.31 3.39
C VAL A 81 -13.10 4.72 2.00
N ASP A 82 -13.57 5.96 1.84
CA ASP A 82 -14.05 6.49 0.56
C ASP A 82 -12.91 6.54 -0.47
N GLU A 83 -11.76 7.09 -0.09
CA GLU A 83 -10.59 7.23 -0.96
C GLU A 83 -10.11 5.86 -1.46
N MET A 84 -9.94 4.89 -0.56
CA MET A 84 -9.42 3.57 -0.92
C MET A 84 -10.43 2.74 -1.72
N SER A 85 -11.74 2.98 -1.55
CA SER A 85 -12.78 2.28 -2.30
C SER A 85 -12.66 2.52 -3.80
N GLY A 86 -12.22 3.71 -4.22
CA GLY A 86 -11.97 4.05 -5.62
C GLY A 86 -10.86 3.22 -6.30
N TYR A 87 -10.10 2.44 -5.53
CA TYR A 87 -8.98 1.64 -6.03
C TYR A 87 -9.23 0.13 -6.02
N ILE A 88 -10.37 -0.34 -5.50
CA ILE A 88 -10.64 -1.79 -5.36
C ILE A 88 -10.56 -2.50 -6.71
N SER A 89 -11.12 -1.90 -7.77
CA SER A 89 -11.19 -2.53 -9.09
C SER A 89 -9.82 -2.81 -9.72
N TRP A 90 -8.76 -2.10 -9.32
CA TRP A 90 -7.40 -2.39 -9.77
C TRP A 90 -6.89 -3.78 -9.38
N ILE A 91 -7.45 -4.37 -8.32
CA ILE A 91 -7.03 -5.71 -7.86
C ILE A 91 -7.43 -6.79 -8.87
N ASN A 92 -8.56 -6.60 -9.54
CA ASN A 92 -9.13 -7.56 -10.46
C ASN A 92 -8.84 -7.25 -11.93
N ASP A 93 -8.08 -6.18 -12.21
CA ASP A 93 -7.66 -5.85 -13.57
C ASP A 93 -6.64 -6.91 -14.07
N PRO A 94 -6.96 -7.67 -15.14
CA PRO A 94 -6.09 -8.72 -15.64
C PRO A 94 -4.74 -8.22 -16.17
N ASN A 95 -4.63 -6.94 -16.50
CA ASN A 95 -3.39 -6.34 -17.00
C ASN A 95 -2.55 -5.68 -15.90
N THR A 96 -2.96 -5.82 -14.63
CA THR A 96 -2.29 -5.21 -13.49
C THR A 96 -1.63 -6.26 -12.61
N PHE A 97 -0.36 -6.02 -12.25
CA PHE A 97 0.28 -6.74 -11.17
C PHE A 97 -0.08 -6.10 -9.83
N HIS A 98 -0.92 -6.77 -9.06
CA HIS A 98 -1.28 -6.35 -7.71
C HIS A 98 -0.34 -6.94 -6.64
N ILE A 99 -0.01 -6.13 -5.64
CA ILE A 99 0.78 -6.52 -4.48
C ILE A 99 0.32 -5.79 -3.22
N LYS A 100 0.41 -6.45 -2.06
CA LYS A 100 0.22 -5.78 -0.76
C LYS A 100 1.53 -5.22 -0.24
N TYR A 101 1.47 -4.06 0.41
CA TYR A 101 2.60 -3.39 1.05
C TYR A 101 3.34 -4.30 2.03
N GLU A 102 2.59 -5.02 2.86
CA GLU A 102 3.12 -5.95 3.85
C GLU A 102 3.87 -7.12 3.19
N GLU A 103 3.36 -7.62 2.06
CA GLU A 103 4.00 -8.71 1.30
C GLU A 103 5.30 -8.26 0.64
N LEU A 104 5.33 -7.05 0.07
CA LEU A 104 6.53 -6.48 -0.56
C LEU A 104 7.71 -6.36 0.42
N LEU A 105 7.42 -6.27 1.71
CA LEU A 105 8.39 -6.10 2.79
C LEU A 105 8.74 -7.40 3.53
N THR A 106 8.09 -8.52 3.21
CA THR A 106 8.25 -9.76 3.99
C THR A 106 9.41 -10.62 3.48
N ASP A 107 9.45 -10.89 2.18
CA ASP A 107 10.47 -11.75 1.57
C ASP A 107 10.74 -11.39 0.09
N ASP A 108 11.66 -12.12 -0.54
CA ASP A 108 12.03 -11.90 -1.94
C ASP A 108 11.03 -12.51 -2.95
N LYS A 109 10.05 -13.29 -2.51
CA LYS A 109 9.11 -14.02 -3.37
C LYS A 109 8.26 -13.06 -4.19
N HIS A 110 7.76 -12.01 -3.55
CA HIS A 110 6.92 -11.02 -4.20
C HIS A 110 7.72 -10.13 -5.16
N ILE A 111 8.99 -9.85 -4.86
CA ILE A 111 9.89 -9.13 -5.79
C ILE A 111 10.22 -9.99 -7.00
N LYS A 112 10.42 -11.30 -6.84
CA LYS A 112 10.61 -12.23 -7.98
C LYS A 112 9.40 -12.24 -8.91
N LYS A 113 8.19 -12.24 -8.36
CA LYS A 113 6.96 -12.15 -9.15
C LYS A 113 6.86 -10.81 -9.89
N LEU A 114 7.17 -9.70 -9.22
CA LEU A 114 7.24 -8.38 -9.83
C LEU A 114 8.24 -8.35 -10.99
N ALA A 115 9.46 -8.87 -10.77
CA ALA A 115 10.52 -8.94 -11.77
C ALA A 115 10.07 -9.71 -13.03
N LYS A 116 9.41 -10.87 -12.83
CA LYS A 116 8.83 -11.65 -13.92
C LYS A 116 7.77 -10.86 -14.69
N PHE A 117 6.88 -10.15 -14.00
CA PHE A 117 5.83 -9.35 -14.63
C PHE A 117 6.41 -8.22 -15.49
N ILE A 118 7.44 -7.53 -15.01
CA ILE A 118 8.08 -6.43 -15.76
C ILE A 118 9.21 -6.88 -16.69
N ASP A 119 9.44 -8.19 -16.84
CA ASP A 119 10.48 -8.79 -17.66
C ASP A 119 11.89 -8.28 -17.30
N LYS A 120 12.27 -8.47 -16.03
CA LYS A 120 13.58 -8.10 -15.48
C LYS A 120 14.19 -9.21 -14.64
N GLU A 121 15.52 -9.23 -14.59
CA GLU A 121 16.28 -10.10 -13.70
C GLU A 121 16.39 -9.51 -12.29
N LEU A 122 16.31 -10.38 -11.28
CA LEU A 122 16.48 -9.98 -9.88
C LEU A 122 17.96 -9.71 -9.57
N LYS A 123 18.24 -8.59 -8.91
CA LYS A 123 19.61 -8.27 -8.45
C LYS A 123 19.89 -8.81 -7.04
N ILE A 124 21.15 -9.19 -6.79
CA ILE A 124 21.64 -9.91 -5.60
C ILE A 124 21.34 -9.22 -4.23
N LYS A 125 20.87 -7.97 -4.19
CA LYS A 125 20.50 -7.26 -2.95
C LYS A 125 19.17 -6.52 -3.02
N HIS A 126 18.33 -6.83 -4.01
CA HIS A 126 17.12 -6.06 -4.29
C HIS A 126 16.23 -5.87 -3.07
N PHE A 127 15.87 -6.97 -2.41
CA PHE A 127 14.98 -6.97 -1.24
C PHE A 127 15.54 -6.14 -0.09
N LYS A 128 16.81 -6.31 0.28
CA LYS A 128 17.44 -5.52 1.36
C LYS A 128 17.46 -4.02 1.04
N SER A 129 17.60 -3.67 -0.23
CA SER A 129 17.68 -2.28 -0.68
C SER A 129 16.32 -1.56 -0.77
N ILE A 130 15.18 -2.27 -0.72
CA ILE A 130 13.87 -1.60 -0.81
C ILE A 130 13.55 -0.79 0.45
N TRP A 131 14.06 -1.22 1.61
CA TRP A 131 13.72 -0.61 2.90
C TRP A 131 14.20 0.84 3.01
N GLY A 132 13.34 1.70 3.55
CA GLY A 132 13.63 3.11 3.83
C GLY A 132 13.98 3.98 2.61
N GLY A 133 14.56 5.15 2.84
CA GLY A 133 15.12 6.01 1.79
C GLY A 133 14.13 6.51 0.73
N THR A 134 12.82 6.45 1.01
CA THR A 134 11.81 7.14 0.19
C THR A 134 11.49 8.50 0.80
N PRO A 135 11.05 9.49 0.01
CA PRO A 135 10.73 10.84 0.52
C PRO A 135 9.73 10.87 1.68
N THR A 136 8.91 9.82 1.83
CA THR A 136 7.82 9.75 2.81
C THR A 136 8.09 8.76 3.95
N PHE A 137 9.27 8.13 3.99
CA PHE A 137 9.65 7.19 5.05
C PHE A 137 10.26 7.92 6.24
N THR A 138 9.64 7.78 7.42
CA THR A 138 10.04 8.47 8.65
C THR A 138 10.74 7.54 9.66
N GLY A 139 11.35 6.44 9.20
CA GLY A 139 12.10 5.51 10.05
C GLY A 139 11.28 4.38 10.69
N GLY A 140 9.94 4.39 10.58
CA GLY A 140 9.07 3.38 11.16
C GLY A 140 7.80 3.11 10.34
N LEU A 141 7.20 1.94 10.57
CA LEU A 141 5.90 1.58 10.00
C LEU A 141 4.77 2.23 10.81
N SER A 142 3.75 2.75 10.11
CA SER A 142 2.44 2.96 10.74
C SER A 142 1.84 1.63 11.11
N ILE A 143 1.59 1.41 12.40
CA ILE A 143 0.91 0.23 12.93
C ILE A 143 -0.32 0.73 13.67
N TRP A 144 -1.51 0.46 13.12
CA TRP A 144 -2.77 0.98 13.65
C TRP A 144 -3.06 0.52 15.08
N ARG A 145 -2.60 -0.67 15.45
CA ARG A 145 -2.84 -1.29 16.76
C ARG A 145 -2.26 -0.52 17.93
N ASP A 146 -1.25 0.30 17.68
CA ASP A 146 -0.60 1.07 18.73
C ASP A 146 -1.54 2.16 19.30
N PHE A 147 -2.67 2.45 18.63
CA PHE A 147 -3.59 3.53 18.98
C PHE A 147 -5.08 3.14 18.93
N TRP A 148 -5.42 1.90 18.55
CA TRP A 148 -6.80 1.53 18.22
C TRP A 148 -7.70 1.35 19.45
N THR A 149 -8.82 2.06 19.48
CA THR A 149 -9.78 2.02 20.58
C THR A 149 -11.11 1.39 20.15
N PRO A 150 -11.99 1.03 21.10
CA PRO A 150 -13.34 0.56 20.77
C PRO A 150 -14.15 1.55 19.93
N ALA A 151 -14.10 2.85 20.23
CA ALA A 151 -14.83 3.87 19.46
C ALA A 151 -14.32 3.97 18.01
N MET A 152 -13.01 3.84 17.78
CA MET A 152 -12.46 3.75 16.42
C MET A 152 -12.93 2.47 15.70
N ALA A 153 -13.08 1.36 16.42
CA ALA A 153 -13.58 0.11 15.84
C ALA A 153 -15.06 0.21 15.44
N GLU A 154 -15.90 0.83 16.28
CA GLU A 154 -17.30 1.13 15.95
C GLU A 154 -17.38 2.02 14.72
N LYS A 155 -16.64 3.13 14.72
CA LYS A 155 -16.58 4.04 13.57
C LYS A 155 -16.08 3.36 12.30
N TRP A 156 -15.11 2.45 12.42
CA TRP A 156 -14.59 1.66 11.30
C TRP A 156 -15.66 0.78 10.66
N ILE A 157 -16.48 0.12 11.49
CA ILE A 157 -17.58 -0.71 11.03
C ILE A 157 -18.65 0.16 10.37
N ASP A 158 -19.06 1.26 11.01
CA ASP A 158 -20.09 2.17 10.51
C ASP A 158 -19.75 2.76 9.13
N CYS A 159 -18.47 2.98 8.86
CA CYS A 159 -17.99 3.52 7.59
C CYS A 159 -17.82 2.45 6.48
N GLY A 160 -18.10 1.17 6.74
CA GLY A 160 -17.88 0.08 5.78
C GLY A 160 -16.42 -0.41 5.70
N GLY A 161 -15.66 -0.22 6.77
CA GLY A 161 -14.24 -0.53 6.80
C GLY A 161 -13.93 -2.03 6.75
N LEU A 162 -14.84 -2.90 7.22
CA LEU A 162 -14.65 -4.36 7.15
C LEU A 162 -14.83 -4.88 5.72
N GLU A 163 -15.79 -4.33 5.01
CA GLU A 163 -16.08 -4.58 3.60
C GLU A 163 -14.89 -4.16 2.75
N LEU A 164 -14.33 -2.97 3.02
CA LEU A 164 -13.11 -2.50 2.37
C LEU A 164 -11.92 -3.43 2.63
N GLU A 165 -11.68 -3.85 3.87
CA GLU A 165 -10.60 -4.79 4.20
C GLU A 165 -10.75 -6.09 3.40
N THR A 166 -11.95 -6.65 3.40
CA THR A 166 -12.28 -7.88 2.67
C THR A 166 -12.06 -7.71 1.16
N ALA A 167 -12.55 -6.62 0.58
CA ALA A 167 -12.41 -6.31 -0.84
C ALA A 167 -10.95 -6.13 -1.27
N LEU A 168 -10.10 -5.63 -0.37
CA LEU A 168 -8.65 -5.50 -0.59
C LEU A 168 -7.87 -6.78 -0.26
N GLY A 169 -8.58 -7.86 0.12
CA GLY A 169 -8.05 -9.17 0.44
C GLY A 169 -7.39 -9.27 1.83
N TYR A 170 -7.68 -8.36 2.75
CA TYR A 170 -7.25 -8.46 4.15
C TYR A 170 -8.31 -9.22 4.94
N ASP A 171 -7.87 -10.03 5.91
CA ASP A 171 -8.79 -10.64 6.86
C ASP A 171 -9.18 -9.60 7.93
N PRO A 172 -10.46 -9.19 8.00
CA PRO A 172 -10.92 -8.17 8.95
C PRO A 172 -10.77 -8.62 10.41
N ASN A 173 -10.73 -9.94 10.65
CA ASN A 173 -10.54 -10.55 11.97
C ASN A 173 -9.06 -10.72 12.34
N GLN A 174 -8.15 -10.41 11.41
CA GLN A 174 -6.74 -10.63 11.62
C GLN A 174 -6.15 -9.60 12.57
N ILE A 175 -6.04 -10.00 13.84
CA ILE A 175 -5.16 -9.38 14.80
C ILE A 175 -3.74 -9.79 14.40
N TRP A 176 -3.05 -9.00 13.56
CA TRP A 176 -1.62 -9.23 13.30
C TRP A 176 -0.83 -8.96 14.57
N ILE A 177 -0.67 -10.01 15.38
CA ILE A 177 0.26 -10.05 16.49
C ILE A 177 1.65 -9.83 15.89
N ARG A 178 2.38 -8.82 16.39
CA ARG A 178 3.81 -8.69 16.11
C ARG A 178 4.46 -10.04 16.46
N LYS A 179 4.91 -10.81 15.48
CA LYS A 179 6.06 -11.69 15.75
C LYS A 179 7.21 -10.74 16.05
N LYS A 180 7.53 -10.56 17.33
CA LYS A 180 8.84 -10.06 17.73
C LYS A 180 9.85 -11.01 17.08
N THR A 181 10.48 -10.58 16.00
CA THR A 181 11.74 -11.18 15.58
C THR A 181 12.71 -10.91 16.72
N SER A 182 13.09 -11.99 17.40
CA SER A 182 14.15 -12.03 18.41
C SER A 182 15.48 -11.65 17.78
#